data_AF-A0A7C7EDY3-F1
#
_entry.id   AF-A0A7C7EDY3-F1
#
_cell.length_a   1.000
_cell.length_b   1.000
_cell.length_c   1.000
_cell.angle_alpha   90.00
_cell.angle_beta   90.00
_cell.angle_gamma   90.00
#
_symmetry.space_group_name_H-M   'P 1'
#
loop_
_entity.id
_entity.type
_entity.pdbx_description
1 polymer ?
#
loop_
_entity_poly.entity_id
_entity_poly.type
_entity_poly.pdbx_seq_one_letter_code
_entity_poly.pdbx_strand_id
1 'polypeptide(L)' 'MVSEFFWRIFETTGSVTAYIMYRRLVLTK' A
#
# COMPACT_ATOMS: atom_id res chain seq x y z
N MET A 1 0.39 6.53 -8.69
CA MET A 1 -0.49 5.35 -8.96
C MET A 1 -1.17 4.98 -7.63
N VAL A 2 -2.42 4.49 -7.58
CA VAL A 2 -3.14 4.24 -6.30
C VAL A 2 -2.33 3.36 -5.30
N SER A 3 -1.47 2.47 -5.77
CA SER A 3 -0.53 1.71 -4.93
C SER A 3 0.38 2.59 -4.06
N GLU A 4 0.94 3.67 -4.60
CA GLU A 4 1.86 4.56 -3.87
C GLU A 4 1.18 5.28 -2.70
N PHE A 5 -0.13 5.52 -2.80
CA PHE A 5 -0.91 6.08 -1.70
C PHE A 5 -0.93 5.14 -0.49
N PHE A 6 -1.18 3.85 -0.73
CA PHE A 6 -1.17 2.83 0.32
C PHE A 6 0.24 2.57 0.87
N TRP A 7 1.27 2.70 0.03
CA TRP A 7 2.66 2.65 0.49
C TRP A 7 2.96 3.76 1.50
N ARG A 8 2.62 5.02 1.19
CA ARG A 8 2.83 6.15 2.11
C ARG A 8 2.05 6.02 3.41
N ILE A 9 0.83 5.47 3.38
CA ILE A 9 0.06 5.19 4.60
C ILE A 9 0.79 4.15 5.46
N PHE A 10 1.28 3.07 4.86
CA PHE A 10 2.04 2.07 5.59
C PHE A 10 3.32 2.65 6.20
N GLU A 11 4.10 3.44 5.45
CA GLU A 11 5.32 4.07 5.96
C GLU A 11 5.09 5.02 7.13
N THR A 12 3.95 5.72 7.14
CA THR A 12 3.63 6.70 8.19
C THR A 12 2.95 6.09 9.41
N THR A 13 2.21 5.00 9.26
CA THR A 13 1.35 4.43 10.33
C THR A 13 1.75 3.04 10.78
N GLY A 14 2.54 2.30 9.99
CA GLY A 14 2.79 0.87 10.20
C GLY A 14 1.57 -0.01 9.92
N SER A 15 0.50 0.52 9.31
CA SER A 15 -0.75 -0.23 9.07
C SER A 15 -0.55 -1.42 8.15
N VAL A 16 -0.69 -2.63 8.71
CA VAL A 16 -0.61 -3.90 7.96
C VAL A 16 -1.65 -3.96 6.83
N THR A 17 -2.85 -3.44 7.06
CA THR A 17 -3.90 -3.37 6.03
C THR A 17 -3.46 -2.52 4.83
N ALA A 18 -2.78 -1.40 5.07
CA ALA A 18 -2.25 -0.56 3.99
C ALA A 18 -1.18 -1.30 3.17
N TYR A 19 -0.29 -2.06 3.82
CA TYR A 19 0.68 -2.90 3.13
C TYR A 19 0.03 -3.99 2.26
N ILE A 20 -1.02 -4.65 2.76
CA ILE A 20 -1.77 -5.65 1.97
C ILE A 20 -2.39 -5.01 0.72
N MET A 21 -2.98 -3.82 0.85
CA MET A 21 -3.56 -3.10 -0.29
C MET A 21 -2.50 -2.68 -1.30
N TYR A 22 -1.38 -2.13 -0.84
CA TYR A 22 -0.22 -1.83 -1.68
C TYR A 22 0.23 -3.05 -2.48
N ARG A 23 0.42 -4.20 -1.80
CA ARG A 23 0.82 -5.46 -2.43
C ARG A 23 -0.15 -5.92 -3.51
N ARG A 24 -1.46 -5.86 -3.25
CA ARG A 24 -2.49 -6.23 -4.24
C ARG A 24 -2.43 -5.33 -5.48
N LEU A 25 -2.31 -4.03 -5.26
CA LEU A 25 -2.34 -3.04 -6.34
C LEU A 25 -1.06 -3.02 -7.18
N VAL A 26 0.10 -3.29 -6.58
CA VAL A 26 1.38 -3.42 -7.31
C VAL A 26 1.42 -4.69 -8.17
N LEU A 27 0.88 -5.80 -7.66
CA LEU A 27 0.86 -7.08 -8.39
C LEU A 27 -0.16 -7.11 -9.54
N THR A 28 -1.15 -6.21 -9.55
CA THR A 28 -2.19 -6.15 -10.59
C THR A 28 -1.79 -5.26 -11.77
N LYS A 29 -0.50 -4.96 -11.93
CA LYS A 29 0.01 -3.98 -12.90
C LYS A 29 1.08 -4.55 -13.81
#